data_AF-A0A9J6FFP3-F1
#
_entry.id   AF-A0A9J6FFP3-F1
#
_cell.length_a   1.000
_cell.length_b   1.000
_cell.length_c   1.000
_cell.angle_alpha   90.00
_cell.angle_beta   90.00
_cell.angle_gamma   90.00
#
_symmetry.space_group_name_H-M   'P 1'
#
loop_
_entity.id
_entity.type
_entity.pdbx_description
1 polymer ?
#
loop_
_entity_poly.entity_id
_entity_poly.type
_entity_poly.pdbx_seq_one_letter_code
_entity_poly.pdbx_strand_id
1 'polypeptide(L)'
;MSAFYRSANSSVLLTHGTAIVSTPAAVNDVLFTGRHRASRFGLSISGAIEAAVNRVHTLIVFRAPFNGGEARLEYFQASVGARLCLLLFFFAVFIQSRRRS
;
A
#
# COMPACT_ATOMS: atom_id res chain seq x y z
N MET A 1 12.19 2.77 -12.50
CA MET A 1 10.99 1.91 -12.57
C MET A 1 10.85 1.20 -11.24
N SER A 2 9.75 1.42 -10.53
CA SER A 2 9.48 0.74 -9.26
C SER A 2 8.93 -0.65 -9.56
N ALA A 3 9.71 -1.69 -9.26
CA ALA A 3 9.34 -3.07 -9.52
C ALA A 3 8.89 -3.77 -8.23
N PHE A 4 7.90 -4.65 -8.34
CA PHE A 4 7.58 -5.59 -7.26
C PHE A 4 8.69 -6.62 -7.13
N TYR A 5 9.20 -6.77 -5.92
CA TYR A 5 10.18 -7.81 -5.59
C TYR A 5 9.73 -8.57 -4.35
N ARG A 6 10.14 -9.83 -4.27
CA ARG A 6 9.90 -10.66 -3.09
C ARG A 6 10.71 -10.11 -1.93
N SER A 7 10.05 -9.77 -0.83
CA SER A 7 10.68 -9.07 0.31
C SER A 7 11.13 -10.02 1.42
N ALA A 8 10.58 -11.23 1.46
CA ALA A 8 10.97 -12.30 2.37
C ALA A 8 10.61 -13.69 1.81
N ASN A 9 11.02 -14.73 2.52
CA ASN A 9 10.64 -16.10 2.19
C ASN A 9 9.11 -16.26 2.24
N SER A 10 8.56 -17.04 1.31
CA SER A 10 7.14 -17.40 1.36
C SER A 10 6.95 -18.49 2.40
N SER A 11 5.80 -18.47 3.07
CA SER A 11 5.35 -19.59 3.87
C SER A 11 4.33 -20.40 3.11
N VAL A 12 4.34 -21.72 3.34
CA VAL A 12 3.40 -22.66 2.75
C VAL A 12 2.72 -23.42 3.88
N LEU A 13 1.39 -23.43 3.87
CA LEU A 13 0.56 -24.21 4.77
C LEU A 13 -0.20 -25.24 3.95
N LEU A 14 -0.07 -26.52 4.32
CA LEU A 14 -0.76 -27.62 3.65
C LEU A 14 -2.00 -28.00 4.46
N THR A 15 -3.18 -27.89 3.86
CA THR A 15 -4.46 -28.21 4.50
C THR A 15 -5.38 -28.94 3.54
N HIS A 16 -5.92 -30.10 3.94
CA HIS A 16 -7.01 -30.81 3.25
C HIS A 16 -6.89 -30.82 1.71
N GLY A 17 -5.76 -31.29 1.16
CA GLY A 17 -5.57 -31.37 -0.29
C GLY A 17 -5.23 -30.05 -0.99
N THR A 18 -4.94 -28.98 -0.24
CA THR A 18 -4.60 -27.66 -0.76
C THR A 18 -3.34 -27.08 -0.10
N ALA A 19 -2.54 -26.34 -0.87
CA ALA A 19 -1.47 -25.47 -0.39
C ALA A 19 -1.97 -24.03 -0.33
N ILE A 20 -1.84 -23.41 0.84
CA ILE A 20 -1.97 -21.97 1.02
C ILE A 20 -0.55 -21.41 1.02
N VAL A 21 -0.24 -20.54 0.06
CA VAL A 21 1.08 -19.93 -0.08
C VAL A 21 0.96 -18.45 0.23
N SER A 22 1.71 -17.98 1.21
CA SER A 22 1.83 -16.56 1.56
C SER A 22 3.15 -16.02 1.08
N THR A 23 3.13 -15.01 0.21
CA THR A 23 4.32 -14.40 -0.39
C THR A 23 4.42 -12.92 0.00
N PRO A 24 5.35 -12.59 0.90
CA PRO A 24 5.70 -11.20 1.18
C PRO A 24 6.44 -10.61 -0.02
N ALA A 25 5.96 -9.47 -0.50
CA ALA A 25 6.58 -8.66 -1.54
C ALA A 25 6.69 -7.20 -1.09
N ALA A 26 7.49 -6.42 -1.80
CA ALA A 26 7.60 -4.99 -1.57
C ALA A 26 7.86 -4.25 -2.87
N VAL A 27 7.51 -2.96 -2.85
CA VAL A 27 7.87 -1.99 -3.89
C VAL A 27 8.51 -0.81 -3.20
N ASN A 28 9.65 -0.37 -3.72
CA ASN A 28 10.33 0.83 -3.24
C ASN A 28 10.01 2.03 -4.14
N ASP A 29 10.17 3.22 -3.59
CA ASP A 29 10.13 4.49 -4.31
C ASP A 29 8.86 4.63 -5.17
N VAL A 30 7.70 4.48 -4.51
CA VAL A 30 6.39 4.59 -5.16
C VAL A 30 5.92 6.03 -5.07
N LEU A 31 5.68 6.66 -6.21
CA LEU A 31 5.07 7.98 -6.28
C LEU A 31 3.56 7.84 -6.53
N PHE A 32 2.75 8.31 -5.58
CA PHE A 32 1.31 8.45 -5.77
C PHE A 32 0.99 9.87 -6.21
N THR A 33 0.36 10.00 -7.37
CA THR A 33 -0.10 11.29 -7.90
C THR A 33 -1.61 11.25 -8.04
N GLY A 34 -2.31 12.27 -7.54
CA GLY A 34 -3.75 12.34 -7.65
C GLY A 34 -4.30 13.74 -7.48
N ARG A 35 -5.50 13.99 -8.01
CA ARG A 35 -6.31 15.15 -7.62
C ARG A 35 -7.13 14.77 -6.42
N HIS A 36 -6.94 15.48 -5.32
CA HIS A 36 -7.67 15.24 -4.08
C HIS A 36 -8.59 16.41 -3.80
N ARG A 37 -9.75 16.10 -3.23
CA ARG A 37 -10.67 17.08 -2.68
C ARG A 37 -10.95 16.70 -1.24
N ALA A 38 -10.57 17.57 -0.31
CA ALA A 38 -10.86 17.42 1.10
C ALA A 38 -11.82 18.54 1.52
N SER A 39 -12.92 18.19 2.19
CA SER A 39 -13.86 19.16 2.75
C SER A 39 -13.97 18.95 4.26
N ARG A 40 -13.73 20.01 5.04
CA ARG A 40 -13.93 19.98 6.49
C ARG A 40 -14.40 21.35 6.97
N PHE A 41 -15.41 21.36 7.84
CA PHE A 41 -16.00 22.59 8.42
C PHE A 41 -16.38 23.66 7.37
N GLY A 42 -16.97 23.24 6.24
CA GLY A 42 -17.40 24.15 5.18
C GLY A 42 -16.27 24.67 4.27
N LEU A 43 -15.02 24.30 4.52
CA LEU A 43 -13.88 24.61 3.65
C LEU A 43 -13.56 23.42 2.76
N SER A 44 -13.59 23.62 1.44
CA SER A 44 -13.19 22.63 0.44
C SER A 44 -11.84 23.02 -0.16
N ILE A 45 -10.85 22.15 -0.03
CA ILE A 45 -9.54 22.28 -0.68
C ILE A 45 -9.47 21.24 -1.79
N SER A 46 -9.14 21.68 -2.99
CA SER A 46 -8.87 20.80 -4.13
C SER A 46 -7.51 21.11 -4.73
N GLY A 47 -6.73 20.08 -5.02
CA GLY A 47 -5.41 20.25 -5.62
C GLY A 47 -4.79 18.94 -6.08
N ALA A 48 -3.73 19.05 -6.88
CA ALA A 48 -2.85 17.92 -7.12
C ALA A 48 -2.02 17.68 -5.85
N ILE A 49 -1.94 16.42 -5.44
CA ILE A 49 -1.07 15.98 -4.35
C ILE A 49 -0.14 14.92 -4.93
N GLU A 50 1.12 15.03 -4.54
CA GLU A 50 2.15 14.03 -4.81
C GLU A 50 2.61 13.48 -3.46
N ALA A 51 2.60 12.15 -3.34
CA ALA A 51 3.02 11.44 -2.15
C ALA A 51 4.10 10.44 -2.51
N ALA A 52 5.34 10.75 -2.14
CA ALA A 52 6.50 9.88 -2.36
C ALA A 52 6.60 8.87 -1.21
N VAL A 53 6.25 7.62 -1.49
CA VAL A 53 6.31 6.50 -0.54
C VAL A 53 7.59 5.71 -0.73
N ASN A 54 8.45 5.73 0.29
CA ASN A 54 9.73 5.01 0.28
C ASN A 54 9.53 3.49 0.11
N ARG A 55 8.59 2.89 0.85
CA ARG A 55 8.36 1.44 0.77
C ARG A 55 6.91 1.06 1.03
N VAL A 56 6.36 0.27 0.10
CA VAL A 56 5.07 -0.43 0.24
C VAL A 56 5.36 -1.90 0.47
N HIS A 57 4.84 -2.45 1.56
CA HIS A 57 4.90 -3.87 1.86
C HIS A 57 3.59 -4.52 1.43
N THR A 58 3.68 -5.60 0.67
CA THR A 58 2.51 -6.34 0.20
C THR A 58 2.57 -7.79 0.65
N LEU A 59 1.43 -8.33 1.09
CA LEU A 59 1.26 -9.75 1.35
C LEU A 59 0.27 -10.30 0.34
N ILE A 60 0.70 -11.29 -0.43
CA ILE A 60 -0.12 -11.99 -1.41
C ILE A 60 -0.31 -13.41 -0.92
N VAL A 61 -1.56 -13.83 -0.72
CA VAL A 61 -1.90 -15.19 -0.31
C VAL A 61 -2.75 -15.83 -1.38
N PHE A 62 -2.31 -16.98 -1.87
CA PHE A 62 -3.06 -17.78 -2.83
C PHE A 62 -3.21 -19.22 -2.35
N ARG A 63 -4.31 -19.86 -2.74
CA ARG A 63 -4.60 -21.26 -2.47
C ARG A 63 -4.56 -22.05 -3.76
N ALA A 64 -3.80 -23.14 -3.78
CA ALA A 64 -3.69 -24.06 -4.90
C ALA A 64 -4.04 -25.49 -4.48
N PRO A 65 -4.87 -26.23 -5.22
CA PRO A 65 -5.13 -27.64 -4.95
C PRO A 65 -3.92 -28.52 -5.35
N PHE A 66 -3.67 -29.61 -4.60
CA PHE A 66 -2.57 -30.54 -4.92
C PHE A 66 -2.81 -31.36 -6.17
N ASN A 67 -4.07 -31.62 -6.50
CA ASN A 67 -4.45 -32.56 -7.56
C ASN A 67 -4.33 -31.96 -8.97
N GLY A 68 -3.64 -30.83 -9.11
CA GLY A 68 -3.66 -30.01 -10.32
C GLY A 68 -4.99 -29.26 -10.45
N GLY A 69 -4.91 -27.95 -10.63
CA GLY A 69 -6.07 -27.07 -10.72
C GLY A 69 -5.66 -25.61 -10.62
N GLU A 70 -6.62 -24.70 -10.77
CA GLU A 70 -6.33 -23.27 -10.74
C GLU A 70 -6.03 -22.78 -9.32
N ALA A 71 -4.93 -22.03 -9.19
CA ALA A 71 -4.64 -21.29 -7.98
C ALA A 71 -5.57 -20.07 -7.87
N ARG A 72 -6.11 -19.82 -6.68
CA ARG A 72 -6.99 -18.68 -6.41
C ARG A 72 -6.33 -17.71 -5.44
N LEU A 73 -6.41 -16.42 -5.73
CA LEU A 73 -6.02 -15.38 -4.80
C LEU A 73 -7.03 -15.35 -3.64
N GLU A 74 -6.55 -15.54 -2.41
CA GLU A 74 -7.40 -15.48 -1.22
C GLU A 74 -7.31 -14.12 -0.55
N TYR A 75 -6.11 -13.55 -0.50
CA TYR A 75 -5.86 -12.33 0.24
C TYR A 75 -4.77 -11.50 -0.43
N PHE A 76 -5.03 -10.21 -0.56
CA PHE A 76 -4.05 -9.22 -0.97
C PHE A 76 -4.11 -8.05 0.01
N GLN A 77 -2.98 -7.75 0.63
CA GLN A 77 -2.84 -6.60 1.50
C GLN A 77 -1.64 -5.78 1.07
N ALA A 78 -1.85 -4.48 0.93
CA ALA A 78 -0.78 -3.51 0.79
C ALA A 78 -0.77 -2.60 2.02
N SER A 79 0.41 -2.41 2.60
CA SER A 79 0.62 -1.54 3.75
C SER A 79 1.79 -0.60 3.47
N VAL A 80 1.63 0.64 3.91
CA VAL A 80 2.66 1.65 3.80
C VAL A 80 3.28 1.82 5.18
N GLY A 81 4.61 1.80 5.26
CA GLY A 81 5.30 1.98 6.54
C GLY A 81 4.91 3.32 7.20
N ALA A 82 4.60 3.29 8.49
CA ALA A 82 4.06 4.40 9.27
C ALA A 82 4.91 5.69 9.27
N ARG A 83 6.17 5.62 8.82
CA ARG A 83 7.08 6.77 8.74
C ARG A 83 6.67 7.82 7.71
N LEU A 84 5.69 7.54 6.86
CA LEU A 84 5.35 8.38 5.73
C LEU A 84 3.98 9.07 5.82
N CYS A 85 3.15 8.70 6.81
CA CYS A 85 1.91 9.43 7.11
C CYS A 85 2.16 10.84 7.66
N LEU A 86 3.35 11.12 8.19
CA LEU A 86 3.63 12.40 8.84
C LEU A 86 3.90 13.53 7.84
N LEU A 87 4.51 13.25 6.67
CA LEU A 87 4.88 14.32 5.74
C LEU A 87 3.65 14.94 5.05
N LEU A 88 2.62 14.14 4.76
CA LEU A 88 1.36 14.63 4.17
C LEU A 88 0.50 15.41 5.18
N PHE A 89 0.50 15.02 6.45
CA PHE A 89 -0.17 15.79 7.51
C PHE A 89 0.57 17.11 7.79
N PHE A 90 1.91 17.11 7.83
CA PHE A 90 2.66 18.35 8.05
C PHE A 90 2.50 19.34 6.90
N PHE A 91 2.48 18.92 5.63
CA PHE A 91 2.25 19.86 4.52
C PHE A 91 0.85 20.47 4.53
N ALA A 92 -0.19 19.70 4.89
CA ALA A 92 -1.55 20.22 5.02
C ALA A 92 -1.71 21.21 6.18
N VAL A 93 -1.00 21.00 7.29
CA VAL A 93 -1.03 21.89 8.47
C VAL A 93 -0.10 23.11 8.30
N PHE A 94 1.07 22.96 7.67
CA PHE A 94 2.04 24.05 7.50
C PHE A 94 1.57 25.11 6.50
N ILE A 95 0.80 24.72 5.47
CA ILE A 95 0.16 25.67 4.54
C ILE A 95 -0.91 26.52 5.24
N GLN A 96 -1.59 26.00 6.28
CA GLN A 96 -2.54 26.81 7.06
C GLN A 96 -1.87 27.82 7.99
N SER A 97 -0.64 27.56 8.47
CA SER A 97 0.06 28.47 9.39
C SER A 97 0.64 29.72 8.72
N ARG A 98 0.92 29.70 7.40
CA ARG A 98 1.50 30.85 6.68
C ARG A 98 0.51 31.84 6.08
N ARG A 99 -0.81 31.61 6.20
CA ARG A 99 -1.84 32.58 5.77
C ARG A 99 -2.40 33.43 6.92
N ARG A 100 -1.82 33.36 8.12
CA ARG A 100 -2.24 34.13 9.30
C ARG A 100 -1.13 35.01 9.93
N SER A 101 -0.01 35.24 9.24
CA SER A 101 0.95 36.30 9.63
C SER A 101 1.03 37.37 8.55
#